data_AF-A0A419X8V2-F1
#
_entry.id   AF-A0A419X8V2-F1
#
_cell.length_a   1.000
_cell.length_b   1.000
_cell.length_c   1.000
_cell.angle_alpha   90.00
_cell.angle_beta   90.00
_cell.angle_gamma   90.00
#
_symmetry.space_group_name_H-M   'P 1'
#
loop_
_entity.id
_entity.type
_entity.pdbx_description
1 polymer ?
#
loop_
_entity_poly.entity_id
_entity_poly.type
_entity_poly.pdbx_seq_one_letter_code
_entity_poly.pdbx_strand_id
1 'polypeptide(L)'
;MKIEIAENLVYTYLKHSEGCRVTQTNWKTSGQWTTNKFEEKPARELYERIMESPKLSTIFKESKFDQLIKQAEIDVLGLNTTEHAVYGIDIAFHSAGLNYGPPKKTAEIVLKKIIRTIFIMQTYFNDFKKFHSFFVTPKVYQSTEKPILELMEEAKSLLKDEMISIDFIANDDFYKTLVDPVIESVSNENDTAELFSRAYKLLQLDKRIKISESSDQNKSNTIKRLNGNTSKRTEEGMKIGQFVQYKMKTLYEQNKISEKEIINLQDMEYSRKVFNQTYEVLRSKGKDIKGNDGRTRYYATNEFCGDYFMTAQWTEKHWEPFLSWLRKMEKNEI
;
A
#
# COMPACT_ATOMS: atom_id res chain seq x y z
N MET A 1 16.19 11.15 -21.95
CA MET A 1 15.27 10.60 -20.93
C MET A 1 15.00 9.15 -21.28
N LYS A 2 15.45 8.19 -20.45
CA LYS A 2 15.11 6.78 -20.66
C LYS A 2 13.67 6.62 -20.17
N ILE A 3 12.75 6.26 -21.06
CA ILE A 3 11.35 6.03 -20.70
C ILE A 3 11.23 4.56 -20.36
N GLU A 4 11.05 4.24 -19.09
CA GLU A 4 10.81 2.87 -18.64
C GLU A 4 9.30 2.63 -18.62
N ILE A 5 8.81 1.79 -19.54
CA ILE A 5 7.37 1.57 -19.70
C ILE A 5 6.75 0.87 -18.49
N ALA A 6 7.51 -0.01 -17.83
CA ALA A 6 7.08 -0.70 -16.63
C ALA A 6 6.92 0.27 -15.45
N GLU A 7 7.84 1.22 -15.28
CA GLU A 7 7.68 2.31 -14.30
C GLU A 7 6.47 3.18 -14.62
N ASN A 8 6.20 3.48 -15.90
CA ASN A 8 5.02 4.26 -16.29
C ASN A 8 3.69 3.53 -16.02
N LEU A 9 3.66 2.20 -16.20
CA LEU A 9 2.53 1.38 -15.78
C LEU A 9 2.31 1.51 -14.26
N VAL A 10 3.35 1.30 -13.47
CA VAL A 10 3.27 1.38 -12.00
C VAL A 10 2.91 2.79 -11.52
N TYR A 11 3.45 3.82 -12.17
CA TYR A 11 3.06 5.21 -11.95
C TYR A 11 1.55 5.41 -12.13
N THR A 12 1.01 4.88 -13.22
CA THR A 12 -0.42 4.98 -13.54
C THR A 12 -1.26 4.21 -12.52
N TYR A 13 -0.82 3.00 -12.15
CA TYR A 13 -1.44 2.19 -11.11
C TYR A 13 -1.49 2.94 -9.77
N LEU A 14 -0.37 3.51 -9.33
CA LEU A 14 -0.32 4.24 -8.06
C LEU A 14 -1.26 5.43 -8.07
N LYS A 15 -1.32 6.17 -9.18
CA LYS A 15 -2.18 7.34 -9.31
C LYS A 15 -3.67 6.97 -9.30
N HIS A 16 -4.06 6.02 -10.14
CA HIS A 16 -5.46 5.76 -10.46
C HIS A 16 -6.09 4.68 -9.59
N SER A 17 -5.35 3.60 -9.34
CA SER A 17 -5.85 2.47 -8.54
C SER A 17 -5.57 2.67 -7.05
N GLU A 18 -4.38 3.16 -6.69
CA GLU A 18 -4.04 3.41 -5.28
C GLU A 18 -4.40 4.82 -4.81
N GLY A 19 -4.78 5.72 -5.71
CA GLY A 19 -5.14 7.09 -5.36
C GLY A 19 -3.96 7.92 -4.85
N CYS A 20 -2.75 7.68 -5.32
CA CYS A 20 -1.60 8.52 -4.98
C CYS A 20 -1.73 9.88 -5.69
N ARG A 21 -1.61 10.97 -4.93
CA ARG A 21 -1.74 12.35 -5.44
C ARG A 21 -0.42 12.87 -5.96
N VAL A 22 0.68 12.36 -5.42
CA VAL A 22 2.04 12.61 -5.91
C VAL A 22 2.63 11.27 -6.29
N THR A 23 3.19 11.18 -7.48
CA THR A 23 3.87 9.99 -7.98
C THR A 23 5.15 10.41 -8.69
N GLN A 24 6.23 9.67 -8.48
CA GLN A 24 7.54 9.97 -9.05
C GLN A 24 8.27 8.68 -9.42
N THR A 25 8.74 8.59 -10.66
CA THR A 25 9.62 7.52 -11.13
C THR A 25 11.09 7.84 -10.81
N ASN A 26 11.93 6.83 -10.64
CA ASN A 26 13.37 6.95 -10.36
C ASN A 26 13.67 7.87 -9.16
N TRP A 27 12.90 7.71 -8.08
CA TRP A 27 13.05 8.54 -6.89
C TRP A 27 14.36 8.20 -6.16
N LYS A 28 15.11 9.23 -5.76
CA LYS A 28 16.40 9.08 -5.07
C LYS A 28 16.47 10.04 -3.89
N THR A 29 17.18 9.62 -2.85
CA THR A 29 17.54 10.52 -1.75
C THR A 29 18.57 11.54 -2.21
N SER A 30 18.45 12.76 -1.69
CA SER A 30 19.50 13.78 -1.87
C SER A 30 20.55 13.62 -0.77
N GLY A 31 21.83 13.67 -1.16
CA GLY A 31 22.94 13.70 -0.19
C GLY A 31 22.96 14.95 0.72
N GLN A 32 22.15 15.96 0.39
CA GLN A 32 22.00 17.19 1.18
C GLN A 32 20.86 17.11 2.20
N TRP A 33 20.03 16.06 2.17
CA TRP A 33 18.97 15.90 3.14
C TRP A 33 19.54 15.45 4.48
N THR A 34 19.35 16.28 5.50
CA THR A 34 19.71 15.96 6.88
C THR A 34 18.54 15.26 7.56
N THR A 35 18.83 14.14 8.20
CA THR A 35 17.91 13.39 9.05
C THR A 35 18.35 13.52 10.50
N ASN A 36 17.41 13.52 11.43
CA ASN A 36 17.68 13.50 12.86
C ASN A 36 17.30 12.16 13.51
N LYS A 37 17.74 11.96 14.76
CA LYS A 37 17.54 10.69 15.48
C LYS A 37 16.07 10.29 15.64
N PHE A 38 15.15 11.26 15.72
CA PHE A 38 13.71 10.97 15.84
C PHE A 38 13.12 10.46 14.53
N GLU A 39 13.56 11.01 13.40
CA GLU A 39 13.08 10.62 12.07
C GLU A 39 13.58 9.22 11.70
N GLU A 40 14.82 8.90 12.06
CA GLU A 40 15.42 7.59 11.79
C GLU A 40 14.96 6.49 12.75
N LYS A 41 14.42 6.86 13.93
CA LYS A 41 14.12 5.92 15.02
C LYS A 41 13.30 4.70 14.55
N PRO A 42 12.16 4.84 13.84
CA PRO A 42 11.36 3.68 13.44
C PRO A 42 12.12 2.73 12.51
N ALA A 43 12.93 3.29 11.61
CA ALA A 43 13.74 2.52 10.66
C ALA A 43 14.93 1.83 11.35
N ARG A 44 15.57 2.50 12.33
CA ARG A 44 16.66 1.92 13.13
C ARG A 44 16.18 0.76 14.01
N GLU A 45 15.05 0.91 14.70
CA GLU A 45 14.46 -0.17 15.49
C GLU A 45 14.06 -1.38 14.63
N LEU A 46 13.58 -1.14 13.39
CA LEU A 46 13.33 -2.22 12.46
C LEU A 46 14.63 -2.88 11.98
N TYR A 47 15.67 -2.10 11.68
CA TYR A 47 16.97 -2.60 11.27
C TYR A 47 17.60 -3.49 12.37
N GLU A 48 17.54 -3.07 13.63
CA GLU A 48 18.04 -3.86 14.77
C GLU A 48 17.33 -5.21 14.87
N ARG A 49 15.99 -5.23 14.80
CA ARG A 49 15.21 -6.49 14.75
C ARG A 49 15.62 -7.40 13.60
N ILE A 50 15.88 -6.84 12.42
CA ILE A 50 16.36 -7.61 11.25
C ILE A 50 17.74 -8.20 11.51
N MET A 51 18.64 -7.45 12.15
CA MET A 51 19.99 -7.91 12.48
C MET A 51 20.01 -8.99 13.57
N GLU A 52 18.97 -9.07 14.41
CA GLU A 52 18.79 -10.16 15.38
C GLU A 52 18.26 -11.46 14.73
N SER A 53 17.68 -11.38 13.53
CA SER A 53 17.20 -12.56 12.81
C SER A 53 18.36 -13.38 12.22
N PRO A 54 18.50 -14.68 12.55
CA PRO A 54 19.58 -15.51 12.02
C PRO A 54 19.63 -15.60 10.50
N LYS A 55 18.46 -15.51 9.84
CA LYS A 55 18.35 -15.62 8.39
C LYS A 55 18.49 -14.26 7.71
N LEU A 56 17.75 -13.24 8.17
CA LEU A 56 17.75 -11.94 7.51
C LEU A 56 19.04 -11.15 7.74
N SER A 57 19.66 -11.25 8.92
CA SER A 57 20.92 -10.55 9.24
C SER A 57 22.02 -10.83 8.21
N THR A 58 22.09 -12.05 7.66
CA THR A 58 23.10 -12.42 6.66
C THR A 58 22.99 -11.63 5.36
N ILE A 59 21.78 -11.18 5.00
CA ILE A 59 21.47 -10.40 3.79
C ILE A 59 21.96 -8.94 3.95
N PHE A 60 21.95 -8.44 5.19
CA PHE A 60 22.30 -7.05 5.52
C PHE A 60 23.66 -6.90 6.19
N LYS A 61 24.39 -8.00 6.47
CA LYS A 61 25.65 -8.00 7.22
C LYS A 61 26.72 -7.02 6.71
N GLU A 62 26.74 -6.76 5.40
CA GLU A 62 27.73 -5.89 4.74
C GLU A 62 27.23 -4.45 4.57
N SER A 63 26.01 -4.13 5.01
CA SER A 63 25.37 -2.84 4.77
C SER A 63 25.04 -2.17 6.08
N LYS A 64 25.76 -1.08 6.38
CA LYS A 64 25.43 -0.22 7.52
C LYS A 64 24.10 0.49 7.25
N PHE A 65 23.31 0.72 8.30
CA PHE A 65 22.03 1.43 8.20
C PHE A 65 22.13 2.73 7.38
N ASP A 66 23.12 3.59 7.68
CA ASP A 66 23.28 4.87 6.98
C ASP A 66 23.57 4.71 5.48
N GLN A 67 24.22 3.62 5.08
CA GLN A 67 24.46 3.31 3.66
C GLN A 67 23.16 2.90 2.96
N LEU A 68 22.30 2.15 3.65
CA LEU A 68 21.01 1.69 3.12
C LEU A 68 20.07 2.85 2.81
N ILE A 69 20.03 3.88 3.65
CA ILE A 69 19.14 5.05 3.44
C ILE A 69 19.72 6.10 2.49
N LYS A 70 21.05 6.23 2.36
CA LYS A 70 21.69 7.26 1.51
C LYS A 70 21.93 6.86 0.06
N GLN A 71 21.97 5.57 -0.27
CA GLN A 71 22.36 5.08 -1.61
C GLN A 71 21.22 4.36 -2.33
N ALA A 72 20.01 4.90 -2.23
CA ALA A 72 18.84 4.18 -2.67
C ALA A 72 18.07 4.91 -3.76
N GLU A 73 17.65 4.09 -4.70
CA GLU A 73 16.76 4.40 -5.79
C GLU A 73 15.51 3.55 -5.57
N ILE A 74 14.35 4.20 -5.67
CA ILE A 74 13.03 3.57 -5.68
C ILE A 74 12.48 3.81 -7.09
N ASP A 75 12.20 2.74 -7.81
CA ASP A 75 11.82 2.83 -9.23
C ASP A 75 10.53 3.65 -9.40
N VAL A 76 9.54 3.47 -8.52
CA VAL A 76 8.37 4.37 -8.44
C VAL A 76 7.95 4.61 -6.99
N LEU A 77 7.84 5.89 -6.61
CA LEU A 77 7.31 6.36 -5.33
C LEU A 77 5.91 6.97 -5.52
N GLY A 78 4.97 6.69 -4.62
CA GLY A 78 3.64 7.29 -4.58
C GLY A 78 3.24 7.75 -3.18
N LEU A 79 2.67 8.95 -3.07
CA LEU A 79 2.11 9.50 -1.83
C LEU A 79 0.58 9.56 -1.92
N ASN A 80 -0.08 8.77 -1.10
CA ASN A 80 -1.52 8.85 -0.88
C ASN A 80 -1.77 9.67 0.38
N THR A 81 -2.01 10.96 0.18
CA THR A 81 -2.20 11.94 1.27
C THR A 81 -3.52 11.74 2.02
N THR A 82 -4.53 11.08 1.43
CA THR A 82 -5.81 10.86 2.14
C THR A 82 -5.78 9.64 3.05
N GLU A 83 -5.08 8.59 2.66
CA GLU A 83 -4.89 7.40 3.50
C GLU A 83 -3.63 7.49 4.38
N HIS A 84 -2.87 8.58 4.26
CA HIS A 84 -1.56 8.76 4.90
C HIS A 84 -0.64 7.57 4.64
N ALA A 85 -0.59 7.14 3.38
CA ALA A 85 0.21 6.03 2.91
C ALA A 85 1.29 6.45 1.90
N VAL A 86 2.45 5.80 1.98
CA VAL A 86 3.56 5.90 1.03
C VAL A 86 3.74 4.54 0.38
N TYR A 87 3.91 4.55 -0.94
CA TYR A 87 4.21 3.38 -1.74
C TYR A 87 5.59 3.55 -2.35
N GLY A 88 6.46 2.57 -2.14
CA GLY A 88 7.72 2.43 -2.86
C GLY A 88 7.72 1.11 -3.60
N ILE A 89 7.79 1.16 -4.93
CA ILE A 89 7.70 -0.02 -5.78
C ILE A 89 8.97 -0.13 -6.61
N ASP A 90 9.73 -1.19 -6.36
CA ASP A 90 10.86 -1.63 -7.19
C ASP A 90 10.34 -2.57 -8.30
N ILE A 91 10.92 -2.46 -9.49
CA ILE A 91 10.45 -3.14 -10.70
C ILE A 91 11.61 -3.87 -11.36
N ALA A 92 11.37 -5.10 -11.80
CA ALA A 92 12.24 -5.77 -12.75
C ALA A 92 11.47 -6.16 -14.00
N PHE A 93 11.88 -5.62 -15.15
CA PHE A 93 11.28 -5.94 -16.45
C PHE A 93 12.34 -6.42 -17.43
N HIS A 94 12.46 -7.74 -17.60
CA HIS A 94 13.31 -8.37 -18.62
C HIS A 94 12.54 -9.47 -19.35
N SER A 95 12.71 -9.59 -20.66
CA SER A 95 12.03 -10.61 -21.49
C SER A 95 12.35 -12.06 -21.05
N ALA A 96 13.56 -12.26 -20.53
CA ALA A 96 14.01 -13.54 -19.96
C ALA A 96 13.43 -13.83 -18.57
N GLY A 97 12.76 -12.86 -17.94
CA GLY A 97 12.30 -12.92 -16.55
C GLY A 97 13.34 -12.42 -15.53
N LEU A 98 12.91 -12.29 -14.29
CA LEU A 98 13.73 -11.84 -13.15
C LEU A 98 14.93 -12.79 -12.93
N ASN A 99 16.13 -12.25 -13.04
CA ASN A 99 17.38 -13.00 -12.85
C ASN A 99 18.55 -12.07 -12.49
N TYR A 100 18.94 -12.05 -11.21
CA TYR A 100 20.15 -11.36 -10.73
C TYR A 100 21.33 -12.34 -10.47
N GLY A 101 21.27 -13.51 -11.09
CA GLY A 101 22.17 -14.63 -10.88
C GLY A 101 21.44 -15.82 -10.23
N PRO A 102 22.16 -16.65 -9.45
CA PRO A 102 21.56 -17.84 -8.83
C PRO A 102 20.26 -17.51 -8.05
N PRO A 103 19.27 -18.42 -8.00
CA PRO A 103 17.98 -18.18 -7.35
C PRO A 103 18.07 -17.55 -5.96
N LYS A 104 18.95 -18.09 -5.10
CA LYS A 104 19.19 -17.56 -3.75
C LYS A 104 19.68 -16.11 -3.77
N LYS A 105 20.66 -15.78 -4.63
CA LYS A 105 21.17 -14.41 -4.77
C LYS A 105 20.08 -13.45 -5.26
N THR A 106 19.26 -13.89 -6.21
CA THR A 106 18.12 -13.10 -6.69
C THR A 106 17.14 -12.82 -5.55
N ALA A 107 16.83 -13.82 -4.72
CA ALA A 107 15.95 -13.66 -3.57
C ALA A 107 16.49 -12.67 -2.52
N GLU A 108 17.78 -12.76 -2.20
CA GLU A 108 18.45 -11.84 -1.28
C GLU A 108 18.42 -10.39 -1.80
N ILE A 109 18.63 -10.18 -3.11
CA ILE A 109 18.57 -8.84 -3.72
C ILE A 109 17.15 -8.26 -3.69
N VAL A 110 16.14 -9.06 -4.03
CA VAL A 110 14.73 -8.64 -4.02
C VAL A 110 14.33 -8.22 -2.61
N LEU A 111 14.59 -9.07 -1.61
CA LEU A 111 14.25 -8.75 -0.23
C LEU A 111 14.99 -7.50 0.26
N LYS A 112 16.28 -7.38 -0.08
CA LYS A 112 17.08 -6.21 0.28
C LYS A 112 16.51 -4.91 -0.29
N LYS A 113 16.03 -4.92 -1.54
CA LYS A 113 15.35 -3.77 -2.16
C LYS A 113 14.08 -3.41 -1.38
N ILE A 114 13.19 -4.37 -1.16
CA ILE A 114 11.92 -4.17 -0.42
C ILE A 114 12.16 -3.55 0.96
N ILE A 115 13.04 -4.14 1.77
CA ILE A 115 13.29 -3.70 3.14
C ILE A 115 14.00 -2.33 3.16
N ARG A 116 14.95 -2.12 2.26
CA ARG A 116 15.63 -0.82 2.12
C ARG A 116 14.63 0.29 1.80
N THR A 117 13.67 0.01 0.92
CA THR A 117 12.58 0.93 0.58
C THR A 117 11.71 1.27 1.80
N ILE A 118 11.44 0.32 2.71
CA ILE A 118 10.79 0.61 4.00
C ILE A 118 11.63 1.57 4.87
N PHE A 119 12.93 1.32 5.03
CA PHE A 119 13.79 2.20 5.84
C PHE A 119 13.79 3.64 5.34
N ILE A 120 13.84 3.83 4.03
CA ILE A 120 13.82 5.14 3.40
C ILE A 120 12.49 5.82 3.65
N MET A 121 11.38 5.11 3.43
CA MET A 121 10.06 5.70 3.60
C MET A 121 9.80 6.11 5.06
N GLN A 122 10.18 5.25 6.02
CA GLN A 122 10.07 5.57 7.44
C GLN A 122 10.95 6.75 7.86
N THR A 123 12.09 6.95 7.19
CA THR A 123 13.04 8.02 7.53
C THR A 123 12.65 9.36 6.91
N TYR A 124 12.36 9.40 5.60
CA TYR A 124 12.13 10.65 4.85
C TYR A 124 10.66 11.02 4.70
N PHE A 125 9.73 10.11 5.01
CA PHE A 125 8.29 10.32 4.94
C PHE A 125 7.62 9.91 6.26
N ASN A 126 8.26 10.22 7.38
CA ASN A 126 7.84 9.88 8.73
C ASN A 126 6.49 10.51 9.17
N ASP A 127 6.01 11.54 8.47
CA ASP A 127 4.68 12.11 8.65
C ASP A 127 3.55 11.18 8.13
N PHE A 128 3.91 10.27 7.22
CA PHE A 128 3.03 9.21 6.78
C PHE A 128 3.08 8.02 7.73
N LYS A 129 2.03 7.21 7.70
CA LYS A 129 1.84 6.14 8.67
C LYS A 129 1.93 4.77 8.07
N LYS A 130 1.39 4.62 6.87
CA LYS A 130 1.35 3.36 6.15
C LYS A 130 2.47 3.33 5.12
N PHE A 131 3.23 2.25 5.11
CA PHE A 131 4.38 2.08 4.25
C PHE A 131 4.21 0.78 3.47
N HIS A 132 4.02 0.91 2.17
CA HIS A 132 3.85 -0.19 1.23
C HIS A 132 5.12 -0.32 0.39
N SER A 133 5.88 -1.40 0.58
CA SER A 133 7.08 -1.66 -0.21
C SER A 133 6.93 -2.94 -1.01
N PHE A 134 6.82 -2.80 -2.34
CA PHE A 134 6.58 -3.94 -3.22
C PHE A 134 7.72 -4.11 -4.21
N PHE A 135 8.00 -5.35 -4.56
CA PHE A 135 8.83 -5.67 -5.71
C PHE A 135 7.96 -6.36 -6.76
N VAL A 136 7.96 -5.84 -7.99
CA VAL A 136 7.07 -6.32 -9.04
C VAL A 136 7.84 -6.76 -10.29
N THR A 137 7.40 -7.86 -10.91
CA THR A 137 7.98 -8.36 -12.16
C THR A 137 6.93 -9.11 -12.98
N PRO A 138 6.80 -8.89 -14.30
CA PRO A 138 5.83 -9.63 -15.10
C PRO A 138 6.19 -11.11 -15.27
N LYS A 139 7.46 -11.48 -15.03
CA LYS A 139 7.95 -12.83 -15.31
C LYS A 139 9.04 -13.26 -14.34
N VAL A 140 8.86 -14.42 -13.72
CA VAL A 140 9.85 -15.11 -12.90
C VAL A 140 9.65 -16.63 -13.01
N TYR A 141 10.75 -17.38 -13.04
CA TYR A 141 10.68 -18.85 -13.04
C TYR A 141 10.47 -19.37 -11.61
N GLN A 142 9.74 -20.48 -11.48
CA GLN A 142 9.41 -21.09 -10.20
C GLN A 142 10.64 -21.39 -9.32
N SER A 143 11.76 -21.78 -9.94
CA SER A 143 13.03 -22.02 -9.23
C SER A 143 13.57 -20.78 -8.53
N THR A 144 13.26 -19.59 -9.04
CA THR A 144 13.67 -18.29 -8.50
C THR A 144 12.60 -17.70 -7.58
N GLU A 145 11.33 -17.89 -7.92
CA GLU A 145 10.19 -17.41 -7.15
C GLU A 145 10.09 -18.07 -5.77
N LYS A 146 10.25 -19.40 -5.69
CA LYS A 146 10.10 -20.12 -4.42
C LYS A 146 11.04 -19.60 -3.31
N PRO A 147 12.37 -19.43 -3.54
CA PRO A 147 13.25 -18.81 -2.56
C PRO A 147 12.88 -17.36 -2.18
N ILE A 148 12.30 -16.59 -3.10
CA ILE A 148 11.81 -15.23 -2.81
C ILE A 148 10.65 -15.32 -1.82
N LEU A 149 9.64 -16.14 -2.12
CA LEU A 149 8.45 -16.30 -1.27
C LEU A 149 8.82 -16.82 0.13
N GLU A 150 9.74 -17.77 0.24
CA GLU A 150 10.23 -18.27 1.54
C GLU A 150 10.86 -17.15 2.38
N LEU A 151 11.71 -16.30 1.79
CA LEU A 151 12.29 -15.15 2.49
C LEU A 151 11.25 -14.06 2.82
N MET A 152 10.26 -13.87 1.95
CA MET A 152 9.17 -12.91 2.18
C MET A 152 8.31 -13.29 3.37
N GLU A 153 8.00 -14.57 3.57
CA GLU A 153 7.25 -15.04 4.74
C GLU A 153 8.01 -14.79 6.05
N GLU A 154 9.32 -15.01 6.06
CA GLU A 154 10.16 -14.69 7.20
C GLU A 154 10.17 -13.19 7.51
N ALA A 155 10.30 -12.36 6.48
CA ALA A 155 10.27 -10.91 6.62
C ALA A 155 8.90 -10.41 7.12
N LYS A 156 7.79 -10.92 6.57
CA LYS A 156 6.43 -10.59 7.02
C LYS A 156 6.22 -10.98 8.49
N SER A 157 6.69 -12.16 8.89
CA SER A 157 6.62 -12.63 10.29
C SER A 157 7.50 -11.81 11.25
N LEU A 158 8.60 -11.22 10.78
CA LEU A 158 9.45 -10.35 11.60
C LEU A 158 8.85 -8.94 11.74
N LEU A 159 8.28 -8.41 10.66
CA LEU A 159 7.72 -7.07 10.64
C LEU A 159 6.53 -6.94 11.60
N LYS A 160 5.55 -7.87 11.51
CA LYS A 160 4.32 -7.92 12.32
C LYS A 160 3.74 -6.54 12.66
N ASP A 161 3.69 -5.68 11.65
CA ASP A 161 3.26 -4.30 11.78
C ASP A 161 2.16 -4.04 10.76
N GLU A 162 0.94 -3.79 11.23
CA GLU A 162 -0.21 -3.55 10.36
C GLU A 162 -0.04 -2.31 9.46
N MET A 163 0.93 -1.45 9.77
CA MET A 163 1.24 -0.25 9.01
C MET A 163 2.34 -0.45 7.98
N ILE A 164 3.01 -1.60 7.99
CA ILE A 164 4.02 -1.96 7.01
C ILE A 164 3.50 -3.14 6.20
N SER A 165 3.38 -2.93 4.90
CA SER A 165 3.01 -3.97 3.95
C SER A 165 4.18 -4.17 3.01
N ILE A 166 4.67 -5.42 2.95
CA ILE A 166 5.67 -5.82 1.98
C ILE A 166 5.09 -6.92 1.10
N ASP A 167 5.44 -6.91 -0.18
CA ASP A 167 5.01 -7.98 -1.08
C ASP A 167 5.91 -8.17 -2.30
N PHE A 168 5.83 -9.37 -2.87
CA PHE A 168 6.45 -9.73 -4.13
C PHE A 168 5.34 -10.13 -5.11
N ILE A 169 5.14 -9.33 -6.15
CA ILE A 169 4.03 -9.50 -7.10
C ILE A 169 4.61 -9.91 -8.44
N ALA A 170 4.29 -11.12 -8.90
CA ALA A 170 4.89 -11.67 -10.09
C ALA A 170 3.92 -12.47 -10.97
N ASN A 171 4.35 -12.75 -12.21
CA ASN A 171 3.62 -13.58 -13.16
C ASN A 171 2.14 -13.12 -13.29
N ASP A 172 1.17 -14.01 -13.17
CA ASP A 172 -0.26 -13.68 -13.27
C ASP A 172 -0.70 -12.61 -12.27
N ASP A 173 -0.13 -12.60 -11.07
CA ASP A 173 -0.50 -11.63 -10.03
C ASP A 173 -0.02 -10.22 -10.38
N PHE A 174 1.07 -10.09 -11.16
CA PHE A 174 1.49 -8.80 -11.71
C PHE A 174 0.40 -8.22 -12.61
N TYR A 175 -0.17 -9.04 -13.50
CA TYR A 175 -1.23 -8.59 -14.41
C TYR A 175 -2.52 -8.27 -13.66
N LYS A 176 -2.98 -9.19 -12.81
CA LYS A 176 -4.21 -9.02 -12.02
C LYS A 176 -4.18 -7.85 -11.05
N THR A 177 -3.02 -7.57 -10.47
CA THR A 177 -2.89 -6.53 -9.44
C THR A 177 -2.57 -5.18 -10.05
N LEU A 178 -1.75 -5.11 -11.10
CA LEU A 178 -1.29 -3.83 -11.66
C LEU A 178 -1.88 -3.52 -13.03
N VAL A 179 -1.83 -4.46 -13.97
CA VAL A 179 -2.17 -4.19 -15.37
C VAL A 179 -3.68 -4.07 -15.56
N ASP A 180 -4.44 -5.05 -15.08
CA ASP A 180 -5.89 -5.10 -15.29
C ASP A 180 -6.60 -3.88 -14.68
N PRO A 181 -6.32 -3.46 -13.43
CA PRO A 181 -6.93 -2.25 -12.86
C PRO A 181 -6.55 -0.96 -13.61
N VAL A 182 -5.34 -0.89 -14.17
CA VAL A 182 -4.93 0.26 -14.99
C VAL A 182 -5.69 0.26 -16.31
N ILE A 183 -5.83 -0.89 -16.98
CA ILE A 183 -6.59 -1.00 -18.22
C ILE A 183 -8.06 -0.62 -18.00
N GLU A 184 -8.67 -1.10 -16.92
CA GLU A 184 -10.05 -0.78 -16.55
C GLU A 184 -10.25 0.72 -16.28
N SER A 185 -9.34 1.36 -15.54
CA SER A 185 -9.42 2.80 -15.26
C SER A 185 -9.19 3.66 -16.50
N VAL A 186 -8.21 3.32 -17.34
CA VAL A 186 -7.89 4.04 -18.59
C VAL A 186 -9.02 3.99 -19.61
N SER A 187 -9.82 2.92 -19.58
CA SER A 187 -10.98 2.77 -20.47
C SER A 187 -12.11 3.77 -20.13
N ASN A 188 -12.17 4.24 -18.87
CA ASN A 188 -13.20 5.15 -18.38
C ASN A 188 -12.76 6.63 -18.38
N GLU A 189 -11.48 6.91 -18.50
CA GLU A 189 -10.95 8.28 -18.62
C GLU A 189 -10.79 8.66 -20.08
N ASN A 190 -11.31 9.82 -20.53
CA ASN A 190 -11.10 10.27 -21.91
C ASN A 190 -9.72 10.92 -22.10
N ASP A 191 -9.30 11.75 -21.13
CA ASP A 191 -8.06 12.53 -21.19
C ASP A 191 -7.07 12.07 -20.12
N THR A 192 -6.04 11.36 -20.56
CA THR A 192 -4.94 10.86 -19.72
C THR A 192 -3.63 11.37 -20.31
N ALA A 193 -2.79 11.97 -19.47
CA ALA A 193 -1.47 12.47 -19.85
C ALA A 193 -0.37 11.39 -19.72
N GLU A 194 -0.70 10.29 -19.06
CA GLU A 194 0.18 9.18 -18.72
C GLU A 194 0.60 8.37 -19.95
N LEU A 195 1.90 8.13 -20.10
CA LEU A 195 2.45 7.47 -21.29
C LEU A 195 1.93 6.05 -21.48
N PHE A 196 1.78 5.28 -20.40
CA PHE A 196 1.25 3.91 -20.48
C PHE A 196 -0.18 3.91 -21.00
N SER A 197 -1.05 4.74 -20.41
CA SER A 197 -2.45 4.88 -20.81
C SER A 197 -2.60 5.30 -22.28
N ARG A 198 -1.77 6.24 -22.73
CA ARG A 198 -1.73 6.68 -24.13
C ARG A 198 -1.26 5.57 -25.07
N ALA A 199 -0.20 4.85 -24.70
CA ALA A 199 0.28 3.72 -25.48
C ALA A 199 -0.78 2.62 -25.60
N TYR A 200 -1.45 2.29 -24.50
CA TYR A 200 -2.54 1.31 -24.48
C TYR A 200 -3.72 1.76 -25.36
N LYS A 201 -4.21 3.00 -25.21
CA LYS A 201 -5.26 3.55 -26.06
C LYS A 201 -4.89 3.56 -27.54
N LEU A 202 -3.64 3.88 -27.88
CA LEU A 202 -3.16 3.82 -29.25
C LEU A 202 -3.26 2.40 -29.82
N LEU A 203 -2.91 1.37 -29.04
CA LEU A 203 -3.07 -0.02 -29.44
C LEU A 203 -4.55 -0.39 -29.63
N GLN A 204 -5.46 0.14 -28.82
CA GLN A 204 -6.92 -0.08 -28.98
C GLN A 204 -7.51 0.51 -30.28
N LEU A 205 -6.83 1.49 -30.90
CA LEU A 205 -7.25 2.04 -32.19
C LEU A 205 -6.96 1.10 -33.37
N ASP A 206 -6.15 0.05 -33.16
CA ASP A 206 -5.83 -0.91 -34.20
C ASP A 206 -7.03 -1.82 -34.51
N LYS A 207 -7.69 -1.52 -35.64
CA LYS A 207 -8.85 -2.28 -36.13
C LYS A 207 -8.54 -3.75 -36.44
N ARG A 208 -7.26 -4.14 -36.59
CA ARG A 208 -6.86 -5.55 -36.80
C ARG A 208 -7.09 -6.39 -35.55
N ILE A 209 -6.96 -5.80 -34.35
CA ILE A 209 -7.13 -6.50 -33.06
C ILE A 209 -8.58 -6.92 -32.83
N LYS A 210 -9.55 -6.15 -33.35
CA LYS A 210 -10.99 -6.47 -33.23
C LYS A 210 -11.44 -7.64 -34.11
N ILE A 211 -10.63 -8.06 -35.10
CA ILE A 211 -11.01 -9.12 -36.04
C ILE A 211 -10.76 -10.52 -35.43
N SER A 212 -9.82 -10.64 -34.49
CA SER A 212 -9.46 -11.93 -33.86
C SER A 212 -10.42 -12.44 -32.78
N GLU A 213 -11.36 -11.64 -32.28
CA GLU A 213 -12.33 -12.08 -31.26
C GLU A 213 -13.62 -12.70 -31.84
N SER A 214 -13.76 -12.70 -33.17
CA SER A 214 -15.00 -13.13 -33.85
C SER A 214 -15.07 -14.61 -34.26
N SER A 215 -14.14 -15.46 -33.81
CA SER A 215 -14.12 -16.89 -34.18
C SER A 215 -14.24 -17.91 -33.04
N ASP A 216 -14.58 -17.53 -31.80
CA ASP A 216 -14.71 -18.51 -30.69
C ASP A 216 -15.89 -18.25 -29.74
N GLN A 217 -17.09 -18.04 -30.28
CA GLN A 217 -18.32 -17.92 -29.47
C GLN A 217 -18.88 -19.26 -28.91
N ASN A 218 -18.16 -20.39 -28.99
CA ASN A 218 -18.68 -21.69 -28.54
C ASN A 218 -17.83 -22.42 -27.49
N LYS A 219 -17.15 -21.70 -26.58
CA LYS A 219 -16.61 -22.26 -25.33
C LYS A 219 -16.87 -21.39 -24.10
N SER A 220 -18.07 -20.81 -23.99
CA SER A 220 -18.56 -20.28 -22.72
C SER A 220 -19.42 -21.33 -22.04
N ASN A 221 -18.83 -22.14 -21.17
CA ASN A 221 -19.52 -22.77 -20.02
C ASN A 221 -18.60 -23.47 -19.00
N THR A 222 -17.30 -23.16 -18.97
CA THR A 222 -16.41 -23.69 -17.92
C THR A 222 -15.38 -22.65 -17.44
N ILE A 223 -15.83 -21.43 -17.14
CA ILE A 223 -15.11 -20.53 -16.21
C ILE A 223 -16.04 -20.30 -15.02
N LYS A 224 -16.29 -21.38 -14.27
CA LYS A 224 -16.84 -21.27 -12.94
C LYS A 224 -15.71 -20.89 -11.99
N ARG A 225 -15.79 -19.64 -11.52
CA ARG A 225 -15.35 -19.16 -10.19
C ARG A 225 -13.93 -19.52 -9.78
N LEU A 226 -13.04 -18.56 -9.95
CA LEU A 226 -12.04 -18.15 -8.95
C LEU A 226 -11.73 -16.65 -9.17
N ASN A 227 -12.78 -15.81 -9.17
CA ASN A 227 -12.61 -14.36 -9.06
C ASN A 227 -12.30 -14.04 -7.60
N GLY A 228 -11.03 -14.06 -7.23
CA GLY A 228 -10.57 -13.17 -6.16
C GLY A 228 -10.49 -11.78 -6.77
N ASN A 229 -11.49 -10.93 -6.54
CA ASN A 229 -11.40 -9.51 -6.88
C ASN A 229 -10.16 -8.94 -6.18
N THR A 230 -9.11 -8.63 -6.94
CA THR A 230 -7.93 -7.87 -6.50
C THR A 230 -8.23 -6.37 -6.38
N SER A 231 -9.40 -5.93 -6.86
CA SER A 231 -9.88 -4.56 -6.61
C SER A 231 -10.17 -4.38 -5.12
N LYS A 232 -9.40 -3.51 -4.44
CA LYS A 232 -9.71 -3.07 -3.08
C LYS A 232 -11.16 -2.58 -3.03
N ARG A 233 -11.89 -2.98 -2.00
CA ARG A 233 -13.30 -2.59 -1.88
C ARG A 233 -13.39 -1.08 -1.76
N THR A 234 -14.35 -0.50 -2.46
CA THR A 234 -14.73 0.91 -2.31
C THR A 234 -16.23 1.00 -2.05
N GLU A 235 -16.63 2.02 -1.30
CA GLU A 235 -18.03 2.42 -1.11
C GLU A 235 -18.12 3.90 -1.47
N GLU A 236 -19.08 4.27 -2.32
CA GLU A 236 -19.19 5.64 -2.86
C GLU A 236 -17.88 6.13 -3.52
N GLY A 237 -17.11 5.22 -4.12
CA GLY A 237 -15.81 5.52 -4.74
C GLY A 237 -14.67 5.81 -3.75
N MET A 238 -14.90 5.62 -2.45
CA MET A 238 -13.92 5.87 -1.39
C MET A 238 -13.37 4.55 -0.83
N LYS A 239 -12.06 4.51 -0.58
CA LYS A 239 -11.44 3.42 0.21
C LYS A 239 -11.80 3.54 1.68
N ILE A 240 -11.62 2.47 2.47
CA ILE A 240 -12.10 2.39 3.86
C ILE A 240 -11.71 3.59 4.71
N GLY A 241 -10.43 3.99 4.67
CA GLY A 241 -9.95 5.11 5.49
C GLY A 241 -10.62 6.44 5.12
N GLN A 242 -10.90 6.67 3.83
CA GLN A 242 -11.62 7.85 3.35
C GLN A 242 -13.09 7.78 3.70
N PHE A 243 -13.72 6.63 3.46
CA PHE A 243 -15.13 6.41 3.69
C PHE A 243 -15.49 6.60 5.18
N VAL A 244 -14.65 6.07 6.08
CA VAL A 244 -14.83 6.27 7.53
C VAL A 244 -14.74 7.74 7.90
N GLN A 245 -13.71 8.47 7.42
CA GLN A 245 -13.57 9.92 7.66
C GLN A 245 -14.81 10.69 7.22
N TYR A 246 -15.31 10.40 6.02
CA TYR A 246 -16.48 11.06 5.46
C TYR A 246 -17.77 10.74 6.24
N LYS A 247 -18.06 9.45 6.48
CA LYS A 247 -19.31 9.03 7.14
C LYS A 247 -19.35 9.43 8.60
N MET A 248 -18.24 9.29 9.34
CA MET A 248 -18.15 9.76 10.73
C MET A 248 -18.49 11.24 10.81
N LYS A 249 -17.83 12.07 10.00
CA LYS A 249 -18.07 13.52 9.98
C LYS A 249 -19.52 13.85 9.60
N THR A 250 -20.06 13.20 8.57
CA THR A 250 -21.45 13.40 8.12
C THR A 250 -22.45 13.04 9.21
N LEU A 251 -22.28 11.91 9.91
CA LEU A 251 -23.17 11.51 10.99
C LEU A 251 -23.10 12.47 12.18
N TYR A 252 -21.91 12.97 12.51
CA TYR A 252 -21.75 13.96 13.57
C TYR A 252 -22.45 15.28 13.23
N GLU A 253 -22.24 15.81 12.02
CA GLU A 253 -22.91 17.03 11.54
C GLU A 253 -24.44 16.88 11.50
N GLN A 254 -24.93 15.65 11.33
CA GLN A 254 -26.36 15.30 11.41
C GLN A 254 -26.86 15.02 12.83
N ASN A 255 -26.02 15.19 13.87
CA ASN A 255 -26.31 14.88 15.28
C ASN A 255 -26.77 13.42 15.52
N LYS A 256 -26.29 12.47 14.70
CA LYS A 256 -26.62 11.05 14.82
C LYS A 256 -25.69 10.26 15.75
N ILE A 257 -24.58 10.86 16.16
CA ILE A 257 -23.64 10.26 17.11
C ILE A 257 -23.87 10.91 18.47
N SER A 258 -24.43 10.15 19.41
CA SER A 258 -24.71 10.64 20.76
C SER A 258 -23.41 10.86 21.56
N GLU A 259 -23.47 11.69 22.60
CA GLU A 259 -22.32 11.88 23.52
C GLU A 259 -21.85 10.57 24.15
N LYS A 260 -22.80 9.69 24.50
CA LYS A 260 -22.50 8.34 25.00
C LYS A 260 -21.70 7.54 23.98
N GLU A 261 -22.04 7.64 22.69
CA GLU A 261 -21.30 6.94 21.65
C GLU A 261 -19.92 7.56 21.43
N ILE A 262 -19.77 8.88 21.55
CA ILE A 262 -18.45 9.53 21.54
C ILE A 262 -17.58 9.03 22.70
N ILE A 263 -18.15 8.79 23.88
CA ILE A 263 -17.44 8.17 25.01
C ILE A 263 -17.03 6.73 24.68
N ASN A 264 -17.94 5.93 24.11
CA ASN A 264 -17.64 4.56 23.69
C ASN A 264 -16.52 4.50 22.65
N LEU A 265 -16.51 5.41 21.68
CA LEU A 265 -15.50 5.47 20.63
C LEU A 265 -14.10 5.85 21.14
N GLN A 266 -14.00 6.41 22.36
CA GLN A 266 -12.74 6.66 23.06
C GLN A 266 -12.25 5.45 23.87
N ASP A 267 -13.07 4.41 23.99
CA ASP A 267 -12.72 3.19 24.70
C ASP A 267 -12.09 2.15 23.75
N MET A 268 -10.91 1.65 24.15
CA MET A 268 -10.14 0.70 23.35
C MET A 268 -10.81 -0.68 23.29
N GLU A 269 -11.47 -1.11 24.37
CA GLU A 269 -12.18 -2.41 24.42
C GLU A 269 -13.43 -2.39 23.57
N TYR A 270 -14.18 -1.29 23.61
CA TYR A 270 -15.28 -1.03 22.69
C TYR A 270 -14.79 -1.05 21.24
N SER A 271 -13.69 -0.36 20.95
CA SER A 271 -13.13 -0.29 19.60
C SER A 271 -12.71 -1.66 19.08
N ARG A 272 -12.11 -2.49 19.94
CA ARG A 272 -11.76 -3.88 19.65
C ARG A 272 -12.99 -4.74 19.39
N LYS A 273 -14.03 -4.62 20.23
CA LYS A 273 -15.25 -5.43 20.13
C LYS A 273 -16.11 -5.05 18.92
N VAL A 274 -16.25 -3.77 18.63
CA VAL A 274 -17.19 -3.24 17.62
C VAL A 274 -16.54 -3.12 16.25
N PHE A 275 -15.29 -2.65 16.18
CA PHE A 275 -14.61 -2.38 14.92
C PHE A 275 -13.47 -3.35 14.61
N ASN A 276 -13.15 -4.28 15.52
CA ASN A 276 -11.93 -5.10 15.44
C ASN A 276 -10.65 -4.24 15.37
N GLN A 277 -10.68 -3.07 16.02
CA GLN A 277 -9.59 -2.09 16.08
C GLN A 277 -8.77 -2.29 17.36
N THR A 278 -7.45 -2.23 17.23
CA THR A 278 -6.52 -2.33 18.38
C THR A 278 -6.33 -1.01 19.12
N TYR A 279 -6.76 0.09 18.53
CA TYR A 279 -6.67 1.43 19.09
C TYR A 279 -8.07 2.03 19.21
N GLU A 280 -8.27 2.95 20.16
CA GLU A 280 -9.53 3.68 20.25
C GLU A 280 -9.83 4.44 18.95
N VAL A 281 -11.07 4.44 18.49
CA VAL A 281 -11.47 5.09 17.23
C VAL A 281 -11.28 6.60 17.30
N LEU A 282 -11.62 7.19 18.45
CA LEU A 282 -11.43 8.62 18.75
C LEU A 282 -10.48 8.79 19.93
N ARG A 283 -9.52 9.69 19.80
CA ARG A 283 -8.60 10.07 20.88
C ARG A 283 -8.75 11.54 21.18
N SER A 284 -8.95 11.89 22.45
CA SER A 284 -9.07 13.30 22.86
C SER A 284 -7.80 14.10 22.54
N LYS A 285 -7.95 15.38 22.17
CA LYS A 285 -6.83 16.27 21.83
C LYS A 285 -5.77 16.41 22.93
N GLY A 286 -6.14 16.19 24.19
CA GLY A 286 -5.22 16.21 25.32
C GLY A 286 -4.30 14.99 25.42
N LYS A 287 -4.51 13.94 24.60
CA LYS A 287 -3.69 12.72 24.58
C LYS A 287 -2.76 12.74 23.36
N ASP A 288 -1.56 12.20 23.52
CA ASP A 288 -0.58 12.07 22.43
C ASP A 288 -1.18 11.26 21.27
N ILE A 289 -1.01 11.70 20.03
CA ILE A 289 -1.45 10.98 18.82
C ILE A 289 -0.57 9.78 18.48
N LYS A 290 0.51 9.55 19.24
CA LYS A 290 1.41 8.40 19.11
C LYS A 290 0.93 7.19 19.91
N GLY A 291 1.23 5.99 19.40
CA GLY A 291 1.08 4.74 20.12
C GLY A 291 2.25 4.50 21.10
N ASN A 292 2.19 3.42 21.86
CA ASN A 292 3.25 3.05 22.82
C ASN A 292 4.62 2.80 22.16
N ASP A 293 4.64 2.57 20.84
CA ASP A 293 5.84 2.42 20.02
C ASP A 293 6.36 3.76 19.46
N GLY A 294 5.79 4.89 19.88
CA GLY A 294 6.18 6.23 19.44
C GLY A 294 5.73 6.59 18.02
N ARG A 295 4.98 5.70 17.34
CA ARG A 295 4.46 5.97 15.99
C ARG A 295 3.12 6.65 16.02
N THR A 296 2.89 7.61 15.13
CA THR A 296 1.62 8.32 15.04
C THR A 296 0.49 7.39 14.57
N ARG A 297 -0.50 7.14 15.43
CA ARG A 297 -1.63 6.24 15.14
C ARG A 297 -2.90 6.96 14.68
N TYR A 298 -3.00 8.27 14.96
CA TYR A 298 -4.19 9.11 14.76
C TYR A 298 -3.94 10.22 13.75
N TYR A 299 -4.91 10.54 12.88
CA TYR A 299 -4.79 11.59 11.87
C TYR A 299 -4.43 12.93 12.52
N ALA A 300 -3.30 13.53 12.12
CA ALA A 300 -2.80 14.74 12.77
C ALA A 300 -3.65 15.98 12.47
N THR A 301 -4.32 16.01 11.31
CA THR A 301 -5.10 17.15 10.81
C THR A 301 -6.60 16.86 10.70
N ASN A 302 -7.02 15.61 10.93
CA ASN A 302 -8.44 15.25 10.86
C ASN A 302 -9.04 15.22 12.25
N GLU A 303 -9.36 16.43 12.73
CA GLU A 303 -10.07 16.65 13.97
C GLU A 303 -11.54 16.28 13.79
N PHE A 304 -11.97 15.26 14.51
CA PHE A 304 -13.37 14.91 14.66
C PHE A 304 -13.97 15.79 15.77
N CYS A 305 -15.01 16.56 15.42
CA CYS A 305 -15.71 17.49 16.32
C CYS A 305 -14.83 18.58 16.94
N GLY A 306 -13.64 18.84 16.39
CA GLY A 306 -12.72 19.84 16.96
C GLY A 306 -12.08 19.45 18.29
N ASP A 307 -12.39 18.30 18.88
CA ASP A 307 -11.89 17.87 20.20
C ASP A 307 -11.22 16.49 20.20
N TYR A 308 -11.34 15.76 19.09
CA TYR A 308 -10.82 14.40 18.97
C TYR A 308 -10.02 14.21 17.69
N PHE A 309 -8.99 13.37 17.75
CA PHE A 309 -8.31 12.82 16.59
C PHE A 309 -8.89 11.44 16.27
N MET A 310 -9.13 11.17 14.99
CA MET A 310 -9.58 9.84 14.57
C MET A 310 -8.40 8.91 14.25
N THR A 311 -8.53 7.62 14.58
CA THR A 311 -7.53 6.60 14.24
C THR A 311 -7.31 6.53 12.73
N ALA A 312 -6.04 6.34 12.33
CA ALA A 312 -5.65 6.13 10.94
C ALA A 312 -5.46 4.65 10.58
N GLN A 313 -5.73 3.73 11.52
CA GLN A 313 -5.47 2.29 11.41
C GLN A 313 -6.56 1.53 10.65
N TRP A 314 -7.18 2.16 9.65
CA TRP A 314 -8.21 1.54 8.81
C TRP A 314 -7.59 0.69 7.70
N THR A 315 -8.12 -0.52 7.51
CA THR A 315 -7.65 -1.55 6.55
C THR A 315 -8.85 -2.37 6.11
N GLU A 316 -8.71 -3.20 5.07
CA GLU A 316 -9.83 -3.93 4.44
C GLU A 316 -10.65 -4.78 5.42
N LYS A 317 -10.02 -5.36 6.46
CA LYS A 317 -10.71 -6.16 7.49
C LYS A 317 -11.77 -5.37 8.28
N HIS A 318 -11.73 -4.04 8.21
CA HIS A 318 -12.60 -3.15 8.98
C HIS A 318 -13.88 -2.71 8.23
N TRP A 319 -14.06 -3.09 6.96
CA TRP A 319 -15.26 -2.74 6.20
C TRP A 319 -16.55 -3.25 6.86
N GLU A 320 -16.67 -4.56 7.10
CA GLU A 320 -17.90 -5.13 7.66
C GLU A 320 -18.22 -4.64 9.08
N PRO A 321 -17.25 -4.58 10.02
CA PRO A 321 -17.48 -4.01 11.33
C PRO A 321 -17.97 -2.55 11.27
N PHE A 322 -17.32 -1.70 10.43
CA PHE A 322 -17.70 -0.30 10.31
C PHE A 322 -19.08 -0.12 9.67
N LEU A 323 -19.40 -0.86 8.61
CA LEU A 323 -20.73 -0.80 7.97
C LEU A 323 -21.83 -1.31 8.89
N SER A 324 -21.54 -2.30 9.72
CA SER A 324 -22.46 -2.77 10.76
C SER A 324 -22.78 -1.67 11.78
N TRP A 325 -21.75 -0.97 12.26
CA TRP A 325 -21.90 0.18 13.15
C TRP A 325 -22.65 1.34 12.48
N LEU A 326 -22.31 1.67 11.23
CA LEU A 326 -22.94 2.74 10.45
C LEU A 326 -24.47 2.51 10.31
N ARG A 327 -24.88 1.28 9.99
CA ARG A 327 -26.31 0.91 9.91
C ARG A 327 -27.05 1.12 11.22
N LYS A 328 -26.41 0.91 12.37
CA LYS A 328 -27.03 1.15 13.69
C LYS A 328 -27.18 2.63 14.00
N MET A 329 -26.18 3.44 13.61
CA MET A 329 -26.24 4.91 13.72
C MET A 329 -27.36 5.47 12.85
N GLU A 330 -27.52 4.97 11.62
CA GLU A 330 -28.58 5.44 10.71
C GLU A 330 -29.99 5.05 11.17
N LYS A 331 -30.12 3.99 11.97
CA LYS A 331 -31.39 3.52 12.55
C LYS A 331 -31.68 4.05 13.96
N ASN A 332 -30.78 4.84 14.56
CA ASN A 332 -30.84 5.30 15.97
C ASN A 332 -30.96 4.15 17.00
N GLU A 333 -30.26 3.03 16.81
CA GLU A 333 -30.39 1.81 17.63
C GLU A 333 -29.36 1.69 18.80
N ILE A 334 -28.62 2.75 19.19
CA ILE A 334 -27.57 2.69 20.24
C ILE A 334 -27.73 3.76 21.32
#